data_AF-A0A1J3E5E7-F1
#
_entry.id   AF-A0A1J3E5E7-F1
#
_cell.length_a   1.000
_cell.length_b   1.000
_cell.length_c   1.000
_cell.angle_alpha   90.00
_cell.angle_beta   90.00
_cell.angle_gamma   90.00
#
_symmetry.space_group_name_H-M   'P 1'
#
loop_
_entity.id
_entity.type
_entity.pdbx_description
1 polymer ?
#
loop_
_entity_poly.entity_id
_entity_poly.type
_entity_poly.pdbx_seq_one_letter_code
_entity_poly.pdbx_strand_id
1 'polypeptide(L)'
;MLGRKKRVTIPETGQQTYFKKCPIGTPRDQAATAMATLFRFSVRLLPVSAAVTCRSFRFPHSMLNRKLYNSSSSPSSLTTKAGWLLGLGDKKKKSILPEIVAAGDPVLHEKAREVDPEEIGSERIQKIIDDMIKVMRLAPGVGLAAPQIGVPLRIIVLEDTKEYISYAPKEEILAQERRSFDLMVMVNPELKERSNKKALFFEGCLSVDGFRAAVERYLQVVVTGYDRQGKRIEVNASGWQARILQHECDHLDGILYVDKMVPRTFRTVDNLDLPLAEGCPKLGPQ
;
A
#
# COMPACT_ATOMS: atom_id res chain seq x y z
N MET A 1 2.71 -80.00 -26.69
CA MET A 1 1.53 -80.71 -26.16
C MET A 1 0.34 -79.76 -26.13
N LEU A 2 -0.81 -80.24 -26.61
CA LEU A 2 -2.05 -79.49 -26.80
C LEU A 2 -2.80 -79.19 -25.49
N GLY A 3 -3.63 -78.14 -25.55
CA GLY A 3 -4.96 -78.09 -24.92
C GLY A 3 -5.06 -77.16 -23.70
N ARG A 4 -6.15 -76.43 -23.44
CA ARG A 4 -7.48 -76.32 -24.07
C ARG A 4 -8.13 -75.01 -23.58
N LYS A 5 -8.86 -74.34 -24.46
CA LYS A 5 -9.86 -73.30 -24.15
C LYS A 5 -10.98 -73.87 -23.28
N LYS A 6 -11.52 -73.07 -22.35
CA LYS A 6 -12.98 -72.99 -22.12
C LYS A 6 -13.39 -71.54 -21.83
N ARG A 7 -14.34 -71.07 -22.65
CA ARG A 7 -15.18 -69.87 -22.53
C ARG A 7 -16.53 -70.32 -21.94
N VAL A 8 -17.43 -69.36 -21.63
CA VAL A 8 -18.91 -69.44 -21.36
C VAL A 8 -19.22 -69.02 -19.90
N THR A 9 -20.10 -68.08 -19.54
CA THR A 9 -21.06 -67.13 -20.18
C THR A 9 -21.51 -66.10 -19.13
N ILE A 10 -22.01 -64.95 -19.59
CA ILE A 10 -22.70 -63.90 -18.80
C ILE A 10 -24.16 -64.32 -18.52
N PRO A 11 -24.82 -63.79 -17.47
CA PRO A 11 -26.00 -62.96 -17.75
C PRO A 11 -26.04 -61.63 -16.98
N GLU A 12 -26.53 -60.60 -17.67
CA GLU A 12 -26.96 -59.31 -17.13
C GLU A 12 -28.27 -59.47 -16.34
N THR A 13 -28.51 -58.59 -15.35
CA THR A 13 -29.74 -57.78 -15.19
C THR A 13 -29.73 -57.08 -13.82
N GLY A 14 -30.13 -55.81 -13.79
CA GLY A 14 -30.46 -55.11 -12.54
C GLY A 14 -30.10 -53.62 -12.49
N GLN A 15 -30.60 -52.81 -13.42
CA GLN A 15 -30.66 -51.34 -13.25
C GLN A 15 -31.77 -51.01 -12.25
N GLN A 16 -31.46 -50.23 -11.21
CA GLN A 16 -32.45 -49.61 -10.33
C GLN A 16 -32.31 -48.10 -10.40
N THR A 17 -33.36 -47.48 -10.93
CA THR A 17 -33.58 -46.05 -11.15
C THR A 17 -33.79 -45.31 -9.82
N TYR A 18 -33.06 -44.21 -9.61
CA TYR A 18 -33.42 -43.19 -8.61
C TYR A 18 -34.04 -41.97 -9.32
N PHE A 19 -35.34 -41.76 -9.09
CA PHE A 19 -36.06 -40.53 -9.41
C PHE A 19 -35.74 -39.45 -8.37
N LYS A 20 -35.26 -38.28 -8.80
CA LYS A 20 -35.43 -37.01 -8.07
C LYS A 20 -35.90 -35.94 -9.05
N LYS A 21 -37.09 -35.40 -8.76
CA LYS A 21 -37.83 -34.40 -9.54
C LYS A 21 -37.11 -33.04 -9.51
N CYS A 22 -36.97 -32.41 -10.68
CA CYS A 22 -36.78 -30.97 -10.84
C CYS A 22 -38.15 -30.27 -10.97
N PRO A 23 -38.33 -29.03 -10.48
CA PRO A 23 -39.51 -28.23 -10.77
C PRO A 23 -39.38 -27.53 -12.14
N ILE A 24 -40.46 -27.60 -12.91
CA ILE A 24 -40.64 -26.98 -14.22
C ILE A 24 -41.09 -25.53 -14.04
N GLY A 25 -40.47 -24.62 -14.80
CA GLY A 25 -40.91 -23.24 -14.95
C GLY A 25 -42.07 -23.07 -15.94
N THR A 26 -42.81 -21.98 -15.78
CA THR A 26 -43.57 -21.31 -16.85
C THR A 26 -43.41 -19.80 -16.63
N PRO A 27 -43.37 -18.99 -17.70
CA PRO A 27 -44.61 -18.32 -18.11
C PRO A 27 -44.76 -18.16 -19.64
N ARG A 28 -46.02 -18.07 -20.11
CA ARG A 28 -46.39 -17.61 -21.45
C ARG A 28 -46.96 -16.19 -21.39
N ASP A 29 -46.45 -15.36 -22.30
CA ASP A 29 -47.09 -14.35 -23.14
C ASP A 29 -48.26 -13.53 -22.59
N GLN A 30 -48.02 -12.21 -22.43
CA GLN A 30 -48.89 -11.17 -22.99
C GLN A 30 -48.03 -10.01 -23.52
N ALA A 31 -48.09 -9.80 -24.83
CA ALA A 31 -47.65 -8.59 -25.49
C ALA A 31 -48.82 -7.59 -25.52
N ALA A 32 -48.58 -6.35 -25.11
CA ALA A 32 -49.41 -5.20 -25.48
C ALA A 32 -48.58 -3.92 -25.52
N THR A 33 -48.50 -3.38 -26.73
CA THR A 33 -48.00 -2.11 -27.23
C THR A 33 -48.44 -0.89 -26.40
N ALA A 34 -47.53 0.06 -26.13
CA ALA A 34 -47.83 1.51 -26.18
C ALA A 34 -46.57 2.40 -26.10
N MET A 35 -46.35 3.13 -27.19
CA MET A 35 -45.95 4.54 -27.29
C MET A 35 -44.65 5.04 -26.67
N ALA A 36 -43.79 5.48 -27.58
CA ALA A 36 -42.65 6.36 -27.37
C ALA A 36 -42.98 7.61 -26.55
N THR A 37 -42.08 8.00 -25.65
CA THR A 37 -41.94 9.40 -25.25
C THR A 37 -40.45 9.74 -25.18
N LEU A 38 -40.04 10.53 -26.18
CA LEU A 38 -38.75 11.20 -26.28
C LEU A 38 -38.66 12.23 -25.15
N PHE A 39 -37.73 12.07 -24.22
CA PHE A 39 -37.23 13.20 -23.43
C PHE A 39 -35.86 13.62 -23.98
N ARG A 40 -35.90 14.61 -24.88
CA ARG A 40 -34.76 15.49 -25.17
C ARG A 40 -34.41 16.25 -23.89
N PHE A 41 -33.17 16.12 -23.42
CA PHE A 41 -32.53 17.20 -22.66
C PHE A 41 -31.34 17.69 -23.46
N SER A 42 -31.54 18.85 -24.11
CA SER A 42 -30.46 19.62 -24.71
C SER A 42 -30.34 20.95 -23.97
N VAL A 43 -29.21 21.06 -23.26
CA VAL A 43 -28.33 22.22 -23.02
C VAL A 43 -28.97 23.60 -22.89
N ARG A 44 -28.68 24.26 -21.75
CA ARG A 44 -28.24 25.67 -21.75
C ARG A 44 -27.35 25.96 -20.53
N LEU A 45 -26.05 26.12 -20.81
CA LEU A 45 -25.09 26.85 -19.99
C LEU A 45 -25.45 28.34 -19.99
N LEU A 46 -25.50 28.96 -18.82
CA LEU A 46 -25.23 30.39 -18.65
C LEU A 46 -24.43 30.61 -17.35
N PRO A 47 -23.47 31.55 -17.34
CA PRO A 47 -22.57 31.80 -16.23
C PRO A 47 -23.21 32.74 -15.20
N VAL A 48 -22.97 32.50 -13.92
CA VAL A 48 -23.18 33.51 -12.87
C VAL A 48 -21.87 33.72 -12.15
N SER A 49 -21.21 34.80 -12.54
CA SER A 49 -20.16 35.44 -11.78
C SER A 49 -20.82 36.19 -10.62
N ALA A 50 -20.45 35.88 -9.38
CA ALA A 50 -20.71 36.74 -8.24
C ALA A 50 -19.59 36.55 -7.20
N ALA A 51 -18.70 37.55 -7.15
CA ALA A 51 -17.67 37.69 -6.15
C ALA A 51 -18.29 37.74 -4.75
N VAL A 52 -17.93 36.78 -3.90
CA VAL A 52 -18.16 36.89 -2.46
C VAL A 52 -17.01 37.69 -1.89
N THR A 53 -17.32 38.91 -1.48
CA THR A 53 -16.41 39.82 -0.81
C THR A 53 -16.12 39.34 0.61
N CYS A 54 -14.83 39.39 0.92
CA CYS A 54 -14.22 39.17 2.23
C CYS A 54 -14.95 39.94 3.33
N ARG A 55 -15.50 39.21 4.33
CA ARG A 55 -15.82 39.77 5.64
C ARG A 55 -14.78 39.29 6.63
N SER A 56 -13.81 40.18 6.86
CA SER A 56 -12.87 40.11 7.96
C SER A 56 -13.61 40.26 9.29
N PHE A 57 -13.56 39.20 10.10
CA PHE A 57 -13.96 39.26 11.51
C PHE A 57 -12.96 40.15 12.26
N ARG A 58 -13.42 41.34 12.67
CA ARG A 58 -12.72 42.18 13.65
C ARG A 58 -13.07 41.69 15.05
N PHE A 59 -12.06 41.24 15.79
CA PHE A 59 -12.13 41.11 17.25
C PHE A 59 -11.87 42.48 17.91
N PRO A 60 -12.58 42.84 18.98
CA PRO A 60 -12.43 44.13 19.62
C PRO A 60 -11.15 44.20 20.47
N HIS A 61 -10.45 45.32 20.32
CA HIS A 61 -9.41 45.81 21.22
C HIS A 61 -9.97 46.01 22.64
N SER A 62 -9.22 45.53 23.64
CA SER A 62 -9.20 46.16 24.97
C SER A 62 -7.77 46.57 25.30
N MET A 63 -7.59 47.86 25.57
CA MET A 63 -6.39 48.39 26.20
C MET A 63 -6.53 48.24 27.71
N LEU A 64 -5.43 47.93 28.41
CA LEU A 64 -5.08 48.58 29.68
C LEU A 64 -3.64 48.26 30.13
N ASN A 65 -2.89 49.35 30.33
CA ASN A 65 -1.81 49.62 31.29
C ASN A 65 -0.51 48.79 31.32
N ARG A 66 0.48 49.33 30.61
CA ARG A 66 1.75 49.90 31.13
C ARG A 66 2.15 49.57 32.59
N LYS A 67 3.28 48.87 32.74
CA LYS A 67 4.29 49.21 33.77
C LYS A 67 5.69 48.99 33.22
N LEU A 68 6.40 50.10 33.08
CA LEU A 68 7.83 50.19 32.84
C LEU A 68 8.55 49.82 34.14
N TYR A 69 9.60 49.01 34.06
CA TYR A 69 10.71 49.05 35.00
C TYR A 69 12.01 48.92 34.22
N ASN A 70 12.77 50.01 34.24
CA ASN A 70 14.18 50.08 33.91
C ASN A 70 14.96 49.93 35.22
N SER A 71 15.98 49.06 35.25
CA SER A 71 17.17 49.29 36.07
C SER A 71 18.33 48.45 35.56
N SER A 72 19.35 49.16 35.08
CA SER A 72 20.69 48.71 34.75
C SER A 72 21.56 48.51 35.99
N SER A 73 22.43 47.49 36.00
CA SER A 73 23.80 47.57 36.55
C SER A 73 24.59 46.25 36.35
N SER A 74 25.70 46.33 35.63
CA SER A 74 26.82 45.35 35.58
C SER A 74 27.84 45.66 36.71
N PRO A 75 29.04 45.04 36.78
CA PRO A 75 29.44 43.62 36.79
C PRO A 75 30.25 43.26 38.06
N SER A 76 30.47 41.97 38.36
CA SER A 76 31.57 41.58 39.27
C SER A 76 32.17 40.23 38.89
N SER A 77 33.47 40.27 38.59
CA SER A 77 34.34 39.11 38.38
C SER A 77 34.61 38.39 39.70
N LEU A 78 34.61 37.05 39.69
CA LEU A 78 35.36 36.25 40.64
C LEU A 78 35.84 34.97 39.95
N THR A 79 37.13 34.97 39.66
CA THR A 79 37.96 33.78 39.39
C THR A 79 37.88 32.79 40.54
N THR A 80 37.56 31.53 40.25
CA THR A 80 37.99 30.40 41.07
C THR A 80 38.53 29.30 40.15
N LYS A 81 39.76 28.86 40.41
CA LYS A 81 40.48 27.83 39.66
C LYS A 81 40.10 26.42 40.14
N ALA A 82 40.06 25.51 39.15
CA ALA A 82 40.48 24.10 39.15
C ALA A 82 39.76 23.07 40.05
N GLY A 83 39.25 22.01 39.41
CA GLY A 83 38.79 20.79 40.06
C GLY A 83 38.24 19.72 39.10
N TRP A 84 39.15 19.05 38.39
CA TRP A 84 39.16 17.61 38.06
C TRP A 84 37.86 16.90 37.61
N LEU A 85 37.82 16.60 36.30
CA LEU A 85 37.51 15.30 35.68
C LEU A 85 36.49 14.38 36.40
N LEU A 86 35.26 14.28 35.85
CA LEU A 86 34.51 13.02 35.65
C LEU A 86 33.11 13.32 35.09
N GLY A 87 32.76 12.67 33.97
CA GLY A 87 31.37 12.56 33.52
C GLY A 87 30.96 13.51 32.40
N LEU A 88 31.66 13.47 31.26
CA LEU A 88 30.96 13.65 29.97
C LEU A 88 30.00 12.48 29.84
N GLY A 89 28.84 12.60 30.48
CA GLY A 89 27.72 11.73 30.22
C GLY A 89 27.36 11.94 28.76
N ASP A 90 27.68 10.95 27.92
CA ASP A 90 27.07 10.80 26.62
C ASP A 90 25.57 10.81 26.83
N LYS A 91 24.96 11.99 26.67
CA LYS A 91 23.52 12.10 26.50
C LYS A 91 23.26 11.37 25.19
N LYS A 92 22.98 10.06 25.28
CA LYS A 92 22.49 9.25 24.16
C LYS A 92 21.37 10.07 23.53
N LYS A 93 21.64 10.72 22.40
CA LYS A 93 20.64 11.41 21.61
C LYS A 93 19.63 10.32 21.25
N LYS A 94 18.48 10.32 21.92
CA LYS A 94 17.39 9.42 21.60
C LYS A 94 17.01 9.74 20.15
N SER A 95 17.36 8.87 19.21
CA SER A 95 17.05 9.09 17.81
C SER A 95 15.54 9.01 17.68
N ILE A 96 14.91 10.15 17.45
CA ILE A 96 13.50 10.24 17.13
C ILE A 96 13.37 9.71 15.69
N LEU A 97 12.64 8.60 15.52
CA LEU A 97 12.34 8.07 14.19
C LEU A 97 11.32 8.98 13.50
N PRO A 98 11.37 9.12 12.17
CA PRO A 98 10.36 9.86 11.44
C PRO A 98 8.99 9.16 11.55
N GLU A 99 7.93 9.95 11.56
CA GLU A 99 6.55 9.45 11.49
C GLU A 99 6.20 9.09 10.05
N ILE A 100 5.21 8.20 9.90
CA ILE A 100 4.69 7.85 8.58
C ILE A 100 3.78 8.98 8.10
N VAL A 101 4.07 9.49 6.92
CA VAL A 101 3.28 10.51 6.25
C VAL A 101 1.96 9.90 5.76
N ALA A 102 0.85 10.59 6.03
CA ALA A 102 -0.49 10.20 5.60
C ALA A 102 -0.85 10.81 4.23
N ALA A 103 -1.74 10.13 3.50
CA ALA A 103 -2.25 10.59 2.22
C ALA A 103 -2.85 12.00 2.32
N GLY A 104 -2.56 12.83 1.31
CA GLY A 104 -2.83 14.27 1.31
C GLY A 104 -1.58 15.13 1.44
N ASP A 105 -0.48 14.60 1.98
CA ASP A 105 0.83 15.28 1.92
C ASP A 105 1.39 15.22 0.49
N PRO A 106 1.82 16.35 -0.10
CA PRO A 106 2.35 16.41 -1.47
C PRO A 106 3.50 15.43 -1.75
N VAL A 107 4.33 15.09 -0.75
CA VAL A 107 5.47 14.18 -0.95
C VAL A 107 5.04 12.79 -1.44
N LEU A 108 3.81 12.36 -1.13
CA LEU A 108 3.24 11.08 -1.56
C LEU A 108 2.59 11.13 -2.95
N HIS A 109 2.45 12.32 -3.53
CA HIS A 109 1.77 12.56 -4.81
C HIS A 109 2.70 13.17 -5.86
N GLU A 110 3.99 13.30 -5.54
CA GLU A 110 5.03 13.81 -6.43
C GLU A 110 6.08 12.74 -6.72
N LYS A 111 6.68 12.81 -7.91
CA LYS A 111 7.73 11.88 -8.31
C LYS A 111 9.00 12.11 -7.47
N ALA A 112 9.47 11.06 -6.81
CA ALA A 112 10.69 11.07 -6.02
C ALA A 112 11.94 11.15 -6.93
N ARG A 113 13.00 11.79 -6.41
CA ARG A 113 14.26 12.00 -7.14
C ARG A 113 15.19 10.81 -7.00
N GLU A 114 15.96 10.54 -8.04
CA GLU A 114 17.03 9.53 -7.97
C GLU A 114 18.10 9.93 -6.94
N VAL A 115 18.69 8.90 -6.33
CA VAL A 115 19.89 9.03 -5.49
C VAL A 115 21.11 8.91 -6.39
N ASP A 116 22.10 9.78 -6.23
CA ASP A 116 23.39 9.60 -6.89
C ASP A 116 24.03 8.27 -6.41
N PRO A 117 24.40 7.34 -7.31
CA PRO A 117 25.03 6.08 -6.92
C PRO A 117 26.26 6.23 -6.03
N GLU A 118 27.03 7.32 -6.18
CA GLU A 118 28.22 7.59 -5.35
C GLU A 118 27.85 7.95 -3.89
N GLU A 119 26.65 8.50 -3.69
CA GLU A 119 26.15 8.92 -2.37
C GLU A 119 25.48 7.79 -1.59
N ILE A 120 25.24 6.62 -2.18
CA ILE A 120 24.53 5.51 -1.52
C ILE A 120 25.26 5.05 -0.25
N GLY A 121 26.60 5.04 -0.29
CA GLY A 121 27.44 4.68 0.85
C GLY A 121 27.59 5.79 1.91
N SER A 122 27.08 7.00 1.65
CA SER A 122 27.19 8.14 2.58
C SER A 122 26.41 7.89 3.87
N GLU A 123 26.86 8.50 4.97
CA GLU A 123 26.14 8.46 6.26
C GLU A 123 24.70 8.96 6.14
N ARG A 124 24.46 9.93 5.26
CA ARG A 124 23.13 10.50 5.01
C ARG A 124 22.17 9.46 4.45
N ILE A 125 22.56 8.76 3.37
CA ILE A 125 21.70 7.75 2.73
C ILE A 125 21.55 6.52 3.61
N GLN A 126 22.63 6.07 4.27
CA GLN A 126 22.56 4.95 5.21
C GLN A 126 21.62 5.26 6.37
N LYS A 127 21.64 6.48 6.92
CA LYS A 127 20.70 6.88 7.98
C LYS A 127 19.25 6.83 7.50
N ILE A 128 18.96 7.29 6.28
CA ILE A 128 17.60 7.23 5.70
C ILE A 128 17.14 5.77 5.59
N ILE A 129 17.98 4.90 5.04
CA ILE A 129 17.69 3.47 4.92
C ILE A 129 17.44 2.84 6.30
N ASP A 130 18.30 3.12 7.29
CA ASP A 130 18.16 2.60 8.64
C ASP A 130 16.87 3.08 9.33
N ASP A 131 16.50 4.35 9.12
CA ASP A 131 15.25 4.90 9.65
C ASP A 131 14.04 4.25 8.97
N MET A 132 14.07 4.05 7.64
CA MET A 132 13.01 3.34 6.91
C MET A 132 12.80 1.91 7.42
N ILE A 133 13.89 1.15 7.63
CA ILE A 133 13.82 -0.23 8.15
C ILE A 133 13.19 -0.24 9.54
N LYS A 134 13.59 0.69 10.42
CA LYS A 134 13.05 0.78 11.79
C LYS A 134 11.57 1.17 11.78
N VAL A 135 11.18 2.13 10.94
CA VAL A 135 9.78 2.56 10.80
C VAL A 135 8.91 1.44 10.24
N MET A 136 9.36 0.75 9.18
CA MET A 136 8.66 -0.40 8.60
C MET A 136 8.37 -1.47 9.65
N ARG A 137 9.39 -1.86 10.43
CA ARG A 137 9.26 -2.88 11.48
C ARG A 137 8.44 -2.42 12.69
N LEU A 138 8.45 -1.12 13.01
CA LEU A 138 7.64 -0.55 14.09
C LEU A 138 6.15 -0.47 13.73
N ALA A 139 5.83 -0.25 12.45
CA ALA A 139 4.47 -0.17 11.91
C ALA A 139 3.94 -1.52 11.35
N PRO A 140 4.50 -2.65 11.80
CA PRO A 140 4.57 -3.96 11.11
C PRO A 140 4.20 -4.00 9.61
N GLY A 141 4.85 -3.16 8.79
CA GLY A 141 4.71 -3.17 7.32
C GLY A 141 5.59 -4.23 6.66
N VAL A 142 5.19 -4.70 5.47
CA VAL A 142 6.01 -5.59 4.62
C VAL A 142 6.84 -4.84 3.58
N GLY A 143 6.64 -3.52 3.50
CA GLY A 143 7.31 -2.61 2.58
C GLY A 143 7.18 -1.16 3.07
N LEU A 144 8.14 -0.33 2.69
CA LEU A 144 8.10 1.12 2.92
C LEU A 144 8.95 1.85 1.87
N ALA A 145 8.39 2.91 1.29
CA ALA A 145 9.08 3.83 0.39
C ALA A 145 9.52 5.11 1.11
N ALA A 146 10.66 5.69 0.72
CA ALA A 146 11.19 6.90 1.35
C ALA A 146 10.22 8.10 1.40
N PRO A 147 9.35 8.33 0.38
CA PRO A 147 8.31 9.36 0.48
C PRO A 147 7.40 9.22 1.69
N GLN A 148 7.15 7.99 2.16
CA GLN A 148 6.31 7.74 3.34
C GLN A 148 6.94 8.19 4.66
N ILE A 149 8.22 8.55 4.69
CA ILE A 149 8.87 9.21 5.83
C ILE A 149 9.27 10.66 5.49
N GLY A 150 8.64 11.25 4.48
CA GLY A 150 8.86 12.64 4.05
C GLY A 150 10.14 12.86 3.23
N VAL A 151 10.75 11.80 2.70
CA VAL A 151 12.01 11.88 1.95
C VAL A 151 11.74 11.65 0.45
N PRO A 152 11.87 12.68 -0.41
CA PRO A 152 11.55 12.58 -1.84
C PRO A 152 12.71 11.94 -2.63
N LEU A 153 13.13 10.74 -2.23
CA LEU A 153 14.18 9.95 -2.87
C LEU A 153 13.66 8.58 -3.31
N ARG A 154 14.23 8.03 -4.38
CA ARG A 154 13.88 6.71 -4.92
C ARG A 154 14.55 5.59 -4.11
N ILE A 155 14.04 5.32 -2.92
CA ILE A 155 14.51 4.25 -2.04
C ILE A 155 13.29 3.47 -1.54
N ILE A 156 13.37 2.14 -1.59
CA ILE A 156 12.38 1.23 -1.01
C ILE A 156 13.06 0.20 -0.10
N VAL A 157 12.36 -0.21 0.95
CA VAL A 157 12.74 -1.35 1.78
C VAL A 157 11.55 -2.31 1.87
N LEU A 158 11.82 -3.61 1.95
CA LEU A 158 10.78 -4.64 2.05
C LEU A 158 11.28 -5.88 2.79
N GLU A 159 10.39 -6.51 3.54
CA GLU A 159 10.65 -7.71 4.34
C GLU A 159 9.31 -8.41 4.61
N ASP A 160 9.23 -9.72 4.42
CA ASP A 160 8.05 -10.51 4.83
C ASP A 160 8.53 -11.74 5.60
N THR A 161 8.36 -11.72 6.92
CA THR A 161 8.93 -12.74 7.81
C THR A 161 7.98 -13.93 7.96
N LYS A 162 8.53 -15.07 8.41
CA LYS A 162 7.69 -16.23 8.78
C LYS A 162 6.67 -15.89 9.87
N GLU A 163 7.01 -14.98 10.78
CA GLU A 163 6.11 -14.49 11.83
C GLU A 163 4.93 -13.74 11.22
N TYR A 164 5.17 -12.78 10.34
CA TYR A 164 4.10 -12.01 9.67
C TYR A 164 3.18 -12.90 8.82
N ILE A 165 3.76 -13.88 8.13
CA ILE A 165 2.99 -14.84 7.34
C ILE A 165 2.13 -15.75 8.23
N SER A 166 2.59 -16.08 9.43
CA SER A 166 1.89 -17.02 10.32
C SER A 166 0.54 -16.51 10.87
N TYR A 167 0.29 -15.20 10.79
CA TYR A 167 -0.99 -14.60 11.16
C TYR A 167 -2.09 -14.80 10.11
N ALA A 168 -1.73 -15.16 8.88
CA ALA A 168 -2.70 -15.35 7.79
C ALA A 168 -3.17 -16.81 7.69
N PRO A 169 -4.42 -17.07 7.26
CA PRO A 169 -4.90 -18.42 6.96
C PRO A 169 -4.05 -19.10 5.87
N LYS A 170 -3.86 -20.42 5.96
CA LYS A 170 -3.03 -21.19 5.02
C LYS A 170 -3.53 -21.10 3.59
N GLU A 171 -4.84 -21.09 3.42
CA GLU A 171 -5.53 -21.00 2.13
C GLU A 171 -5.26 -19.64 1.47
N GLU A 172 -5.22 -18.57 2.26
CA GLU A 172 -4.90 -17.23 1.78
C GLU A 172 -3.42 -17.13 1.37
N ILE A 173 -2.51 -17.63 2.21
CA ILE A 173 -1.06 -17.67 1.91
C ILE A 173 -0.80 -18.40 0.59
N LEU A 174 -1.48 -19.54 0.38
CA LEU A 174 -1.38 -20.32 -0.84
C LEU A 174 -1.92 -19.56 -2.05
N ALA A 175 -3.11 -18.95 -1.93
CA ALA A 175 -3.72 -18.18 -3.01
C ALA A 175 -2.89 -16.96 -3.41
N GLN A 176 -2.26 -16.28 -2.45
CA GLN A 176 -1.42 -15.10 -2.66
C GLN A 176 0.00 -15.43 -3.13
N GLU A 177 0.37 -16.71 -3.21
CA GLU A 177 1.75 -17.16 -3.40
C GLU A 177 2.72 -16.46 -2.43
N ARG A 178 2.28 -16.24 -1.18
CA ARG A 178 3.01 -15.48 -0.17
C ARG A 178 4.08 -16.35 0.48
N ARG A 179 5.34 -15.92 0.37
CA ARG A 179 6.52 -16.64 0.89
C ARG A 179 7.42 -15.65 1.61
N SER A 180 8.07 -16.11 2.67
CA SER A 180 8.99 -15.27 3.42
C SER A 180 10.23 -14.94 2.58
N PHE A 181 10.74 -13.73 2.73
CA PHE A 181 12.01 -13.30 2.14
C PHE A 181 12.74 -12.36 3.10
N ASP A 182 14.07 -12.38 3.01
CA ASP A 182 14.93 -11.56 3.86
C ASP A 182 14.79 -10.07 3.50
N LEU A 183 15.12 -9.20 4.47
CA LEU A 183 15.17 -7.77 4.26
C LEU A 183 15.92 -7.40 2.97
N MET A 184 15.24 -6.62 2.13
CA MET A 184 15.76 -6.09 0.89
C MET A 184 15.69 -4.58 0.90
N VAL A 185 16.74 -3.95 0.39
CA VAL A 185 16.83 -2.51 0.17
C VAL A 185 17.13 -2.30 -1.30
N MET A 186 16.35 -1.46 -1.97
CA MET A 186 16.62 -1.06 -3.35
C MET A 186 16.64 0.46 -3.47
N VAL A 187 17.72 0.97 -4.04
CA VAL A 187 17.90 2.37 -4.42
C VAL A 187 17.78 2.49 -5.93
N ASN A 188 17.06 3.52 -6.39
CA ASN A 188 16.68 3.75 -7.78
C ASN A 188 16.09 2.49 -8.45
N PRO A 189 15.07 1.85 -7.86
CA PRO A 189 14.48 0.66 -8.47
C PRO A 189 13.77 1.01 -9.78
N GLU A 190 14.02 0.20 -10.80
CA GLU A 190 13.32 0.19 -12.09
C GLU A 190 12.59 -1.14 -12.24
N LEU A 191 11.26 -1.10 -12.27
CA LEU A 191 10.41 -2.28 -12.33
C LEU A 191 9.91 -2.54 -13.75
N LYS A 192 9.94 -3.80 -14.17
CA LYS A 192 9.31 -4.29 -15.40
C LYS A 192 8.54 -5.59 -15.14
N GLU A 193 7.36 -5.73 -15.71
CA GLU A 193 6.63 -6.99 -15.71
C GLU A 193 7.34 -8.03 -16.60
N ARG A 194 7.31 -9.29 -16.19
CA ARG A 194 7.90 -10.41 -16.96
C ARG A 194 6.88 -11.20 -17.76
N SER A 195 5.59 -11.04 -17.45
CA SER A 195 4.48 -11.66 -18.15
C SER A 195 3.21 -10.83 -18.00
N ASN A 196 2.19 -11.15 -18.79
CA ASN A 196 0.87 -10.53 -18.69
C ASN A 196 -0.03 -11.14 -17.60
N LYS A 197 0.47 -12.12 -16.83
CA LYS A 197 -0.29 -12.78 -15.77
C LYS A 197 -0.48 -11.81 -14.60
N LYS A 198 -1.70 -11.76 -14.07
CA LYS A 198 -2.06 -10.84 -12.99
C LYS A 198 -2.79 -11.57 -11.87
N ALA A 199 -2.90 -10.92 -10.72
CA ALA A 199 -3.71 -11.38 -9.61
C ALA A 199 -4.37 -10.19 -8.91
N LEU A 200 -5.57 -10.43 -8.39
CA LEU A 200 -6.38 -9.44 -7.68
C LEU A 200 -6.52 -9.83 -6.20
N PHE A 201 -6.02 -8.99 -5.31
CA PHE A 201 -6.11 -9.16 -3.86
C PHE A 201 -6.29 -7.80 -3.20
N PHE A 202 -6.74 -7.81 -1.94
CA PHE A 202 -6.78 -6.60 -1.12
C PHE A 202 -5.37 -6.11 -0.79
N GLU A 203 -5.15 -4.81 -0.96
CA GLU A 203 -3.97 -4.08 -0.49
C GLU A 203 -4.37 -3.06 0.57
N GLY A 204 -3.42 -2.74 1.45
CA GLY A 204 -3.46 -1.58 2.33
C GLY A 204 -2.17 -0.80 2.21
N CYS A 205 -2.13 0.38 2.81
CA CYS A 205 -0.94 1.23 2.86
C CYS A 205 -0.85 1.89 4.22
N LEU A 206 0.35 1.98 4.78
CA LEU A 206 0.59 2.69 6.05
C LEU A 206 0.24 4.18 5.96
N SER A 207 0.25 4.75 4.75
CA SER A 207 -0.15 6.13 4.49
C SER A 207 -1.66 6.32 4.28
N VAL A 208 -2.45 5.24 4.24
CA VAL A 208 -3.93 5.26 4.14
C VAL A 208 -4.49 4.34 5.23
N ASP A 209 -4.39 4.80 6.47
CA ASP A 209 -4.68 3.99 7.64
C ASP A 209 -6.16 3.55 7.71
N GLY A 210 -6.41 2.34 8.20
CA GLY A 210 -7.76 1.81 8.42
C GLY A 210 -8.53 1.32 7.19
N PHE A 211 -7.98 1.43 5.97
CA PHE A 211 -8.67 1.04 4.74
C PHE A 211 -7.92 0.02 3.89
N ARG A 212 -8.68 -0.70 3.05
CA ARG A 212 -8.20 -1.67 2.06
C ARG A 212 -9.00 -1.54 0.77
N ALA A 213 -8.41 -1.92 -0.37
CA ALA A 213 -9.14 -2.11 -1.63
C ALA A 213 -8.49 -3.20 -2.47
N ALA A 214 -9.27 -3.81 -3.37
CA ALA A 214 -8.74 -4.81 -4.27
C ALA A 214 -7.94 -4.12 -5.39
N VAL A 215 -6.68 -4.52 -5.57
CA VAL A 215 -5.77 -3.94 -6.57
C VAL A 215 -5.24 -5.06 -7.44
N GLU A 216 -5.28 -4.86 -8.75
CA GLU A 216 -4.72 -5.80 -9.71
C GLU A 216 -3.20 -5.57 -9.83
N ARG A 217 -2.41 -6.65 -9.77
CA ARG A 217 -0.94 -6.60 -9.86
C ARG A 217 -0.41 -7.68 -10.79
N TYR A 218 0.71 -7.41 -11.44
CA TYR A 218 1.43 -8.44 -12.18
C TYR A 218 1.97 -9.52 -11.23
N LEU A 219 1.84 -10.78 -11.63
CA LEU A 219 2.32 -11.91 -10.82
C LEU A 219 3.83 -12.08 -10.88
N GLN A 220 4.51 -11.52 -11.88
CA GLN A 220 5.93 -11.70 -12.12
C GLN A 220 6.56 -10.39 -12.56
N VAL A 221 7.60 -9.96 -11.84
CA VAL A 221 8.34 -8.72 -12.13
C VAL A 221 9.83 -8.97 -12.05
N VAL A 222 10.58 -8.14 -12.76
CA VAL A 222 12.02 -7.95 -12.57
C VAL A 222 12.23 -6.50 -12.12
N VAL A 223 13.04 -6.31 -11.09
CA VAL A 223 13.40 -4.98 -10.60
C VAL A 223 14.92 -4.86 -10.62
N THR A 224 15.43 -3.86 -11.33
CA THR A 224 16.87 -3.53 -11.35
C THR A 224 17.11 -2.29 -10.49
N GLY A 225 18.30 -2.16 -9.92
CA GLY A 225 18.67 -0.99 -9.13
C GLY A 225 19.99 -1.21 -8.40
N TYR A 226 20.13 -0.56 -7.26
CA TYR A 226 21.29 -0.67 -6.39
C TYR A 226 20.87 -1.21 -5.02
N ASP A 227 21.71 -2.06 -4.41
CA ASP A 227 21.55 -2.45 -3.02
C ASP A 227 22.00 -1.32 -2.06
N ARG A 228 21.89 -1.56 -0.76
CA ARG A 228 22.30 -0.60 0.27
C ARG A 228 23.80 -0.27 0.25
N GLN A 229 24.65 -1.06 -0.42
CA GLN A 229 26.08 -0.80 -0.59
C GLN A 229 26.41 -0.09 -1.92
N GLY A 230 25.39 0.22 -2.74
CA GLY A 230 25.60 0.81 -4.06
C GLY A 230 26.06 -0.20 -5.11
N LYS A 231 25.92 -1.51 -4.86
CA LYS A 231 26.17 -2.53 -5.87
C LYS A 231 24.92 -2.72 -6.72
N ARG A 232 25.10 -2.82 -8.05
CA ARG A 232 23.99 -3.13 -8.97
C ARG A 232 23.42 -4.52 -8.69
N ILE A 233 22.10 -4.59 -8.62
CA ILE A 233 21.34 -5.82 -8.39
C ILE A 233 20.17 -5.93 -9.36
N GLU A 234 19.76 -7.17 -9.60
CA GLU A 234 18.53 -7.54 -10.30
C GLU A 234 17.75 -8.51 -9.42
N VAL A 235 16.48 -8.21 -9.18
CA VAL A 235 15.58 -9.01 -8.35
C VAL A 235 14.46 -9.53 -9.22
N ASN A 236 14.40 -10.86 -9.35
CA ASN A 236 13.30 -11.56 -10.02
C ASN A 236 12.30 -12.02 -8.95
N ALA A 237 11.11 -11.44 -8.96
CA ALA A 237 10.09 -11.70 -7.93
C ALA A 237 8.78 -12.21 -8.54
N SER A 238 8.04 -12.98 -7.75
CA SER A 238 6.71 -13.45 -8.10
C SER A 238 5.77 -13.44 -6.89
N GLY A 239 4.47 -13.57 -7.14
CA GLY A 239 3.46 -13.67 -6.08
C GLY A 239 3.40 -12.42 -5.21
N TRP A 240 3.30 -12.61 -3.89
CA TRP A 240 3.18 -11.51 -2.94
C TRP A 240 4.40 -10.56 -2.93
N GLN A 241 5.61 -11.08 -3.10
CA GLN A 241 6.81 -10.24 -3.18
C GLN A 241 6.78 -9.31 -4.40
N ALA A 242 6.30 -9.80 -5.55
CA ALA A 242 6.12 -8.97 -6.74
C ALA A 242 5.08 -7.87 -6.51
N ARG A 243 4.00 -8.15 -5.77
CA ARG A 243 2.99 -7.16 -5.38
C ARG A 243 3.58 -6.07 -4.49
N ILE A 244 4.35 -6.44 -3.47
CA ILE A 244 5.02 -5.48 -2.58
C ILE A 244 5.95 -4.58 -3.41
N LEU A 245 6.80 -5.13 -4.28
CA LEU A 245 7.68 -4.34 -5.14
C LEU A 245 6.92 -3.35 -6.04
N GLN A 246 5.79 -3.77 -6.62
CA GLN A 246 4.94 -2.86 -7.40
C GLN A 246 4.33 -1.75 -6.56
N HIS A 247 3.88 -2.05 -5.34
CA HIS A 247 3.35 -1.06 -4.41
C HIS A 247 4.41 -0.04 -4.00
N GLU A 248 5.59 -0.50 -3.60
CA GLU A 248 6.67 0.41 -3.17
C GLU A 248 7.25 1.24 -4.32
N CYS A 249 7.34 0.68 -5.53
CA CYS A 249 7.74 1.44 -6.72
C CYS A 249 6.70 2.49 -7.12
N ASP A 250 5.39 2.20 -6.99
CA ASP A 250 4.33 3.18 -7.25
C ASP A 250 4.49 4.44 -6.36
N HIS A 251 4.84 4.28 -5.08
CA HIS A 251 5.10 5.41 -4.17
C HIS A 251 6.20 6.34 -4.68
N LEU A 252 7.22 5.79 -5.36
CA LEU A 252 8.32 6.60 -5.90
C LEU A 252 7.90 7.48 -7.08
N ASP A 253 6.78 7.14 -7.71
CA ASP A 253 6.18 7.90 -8.81
C ASP A 253 4.94 8.69 -8.36
N GLY A 254 4.71 8.79 -7.05
CA GLY A 254 3.62 9.58 -6.46
C GLY A 254 2.24 8.94 -6.64
N ILE A 255 2.18 7.60 -6.74
CA ILE A 255 0.95 6.84 -6.97
C ILE A 255 0.61 6.04 -5.72
N LEU A 256 -0.62 6.18 -5.23
CA LEU A 256 -1.14 5.36 -4.14
C LEU A 256 -2.06 4.26 -4.68
N TYR A 257 -2.22 3.19 -3.91
CA TYR A 257 -3.06 2.06 -4.32
C TYR A 257 -4.54 2.46 -4.57
N VAL A 258 -5.01 3.52 -3.91
CA VAL A 258 -6.36 4.07 -4.08
C VAL A 258 -6.59 4.69 -5.46
N ASP A 259 -5.52 5.08 -6.16
CA ASP A 259 -5.59 5.65 -7.52
C ASP A 259 -5.79 4.58 -8.61
N LYS A 260 -5.57 3.30 -8.26
CA LYS A 260 -5.60 2.17 -9.20
C LYS A 260 -6.38 0.95 -8.70
N MET A 261 -7.18 1.14 -7.66
CA MET A 261 -8.02 0.09 -7.09
C MET A 261 -9.22 -0.24 -7.98
N VAL A 262 -9.73 -1.46 -7.85
CA VAL A 262 -10.98 -1.88 -8.50
C VAL A 262 -12.15 -1.12 -7.86
N PRO A 263 -13.02 -0.48 -8.68
CA PRO A 263 -14.20 0.23 -8.18
C PRO A 263 -15.07 -0.66 -7.28
N ARG A 264 -15.72 -0.04 -6.28
CA ARG A 264 -16.63 -0.72 -5.31
C ARG A 264 -15.96 -1.76 -4.40
N THR A 265 -14.63 -1.76 -4.30
CA THR A 265 -13.91 -2.66 -3.38
C THR A 265 -13.31 -1.97 -2.16
N PHE A 266 -13.16 -0.63 -2.18
CA PHE A 266 -12.65 0.16 -1.05
C PHE A 266 -13.51 -0.02 0.20
N ARG A 267 -12.88 -0.37 1.33
CA ARG A 267 -13.56 -0.74 2.57
C ARG A 267 -12.66 -0.51 3.78
N THR A 268 -13.27 -0.43 4.95
CA THR A 268 -12.54 -0.42 6.24
C THR A 268 -11.94 -1.79 6.52
N VAL A 269 -10.91 -1.84 7.37
CA VAL A 269 -10.31 -3.11 7.83
C VAL A 269 -11.32 -4.05 8.50
N ASP A 270 -12.26 -3.52 9.28
CA ASP A 270 -13.31 -4.32 9.94
C ASP A 270 -14.27 -5.01 8.97
N ASN A 271 -14.40 -4.45 7.75
CA ASN A 271 -15.28 -4.96 6.71
C ASN A 271 -14.53 -5.81 5.65
N LEU A 272 -13.27 -6.18 5.90
CA LEU A 272 -12.40 -6.84 4.93
C LEU A 272 -13.04 -8.11 4.36
N ASP A 273 -13.58 -8.95 5.25
CA ASP A 273 -14.13 -10.27 4.92
C ASP A 273 -15.59 -10.23 4.42
N LEU A 274 -16.20 -9.05 4.33
CA LEU A 274 -17.53 -8.95 3.74
C LEU A 274 -17.51 -9.27 2.24
N PRO A 275 -18.60 -9.83 1.68
CA PRO A 275 -18.66 -10.18 0.27
C PRO A 275 -18.32 -9.01 -0.66
N LEU A 276 -17.73 -9.31 -1.81
CA LEU A 276 -17.63 -8.34 -2.90
C LEU A 276 -19.03 -8.02 -3.45
N ALA A 277 -19.24 -6.77 -3.86
CA ALA A 277 -20.48 -6.37 -4.51
C ALA A 277 -20.70 -7.12 -5.85
N GLU A 278 -21.95 -7.23 -6.25
CA GLU A 278 -22.30 -7.82 -7.55
C GLU A 278 -21.59 -7.07 -8.70
N GLY A 279 -21.01 -7.85 -9.62
CA GLY A 279 -20.24 -7.35 -10.76
C GLY A 279 -18.76 -7.06 -10.47
N CYS A 280 -18.29 -7.15 -9.23
CA CYS A 280 -16.86 -7.08 -8.94
C CYS A 280 -16.12 -8.34 -9.43
N PRO A 281 -14.92 -8.20 -10.01
CA PRO A 281 -14.07 -9.35 -10.33
C PRO A 281 -13.72 -10.13 -9.05
N LYS A 282 -13.63 -11.46 -9.19
CA LYS A 282 -13.25 -12.33 -8.07
C LYS A 282 -11.79 -12.14 -7.71
N LEU A 283 -11.47 -12.23 -6.42
CA LEU A 283 -10.08 -12.25 -5.97
C LEU A 283 -9.37 -13.52 -6.46
N GLY A 284 -8.04 -13.45 -6.54
CA GLY A 284 -7.17 -14.52 -6.99
C GLY A 284 -6.40 -14.20 -8.28
N PRO A 285 -5.56 -15.13 -8.74
CA PRO A 285 -4.94 -15.09 -10.06
C PRO A 285 -5.98 -14.95 -11.19
N GLN A 286 -5.65 -14.15 -12.21
CA GLN A 286 -6.47 -13.90 -13.42
C GLN A 286 -5.77 -14.44 -14.66
#